data_AF-A0A173W2W8-F1
#
_entry.id   AF-A0A173W2W8-F1
#
_cell.length_a   1.000
_cell.length_b   1.000
_cell.length_c   1.000
_cell.angle_alpha   90.00
_cell.angle_beta   90.00
_cell.angle_gamma   90.00
#
_symmetry.space_group_name_H-M   'P 1'
#
loop_
_entity.id
_entity.type
_entity.pdbx_description
1 polymer ?
#
loop_
_entity_poly.entity_id
_entity_poly.type
_entity_poly.pdbx_seq_one_letter_code
_entity_poly.pdbx_strand_id
1 'polypeptide(L)'
;MNSIVRNFIFVISRFKMASFLNVGGLSVAFTAFLILFMQIRYEWGYDRFHKHADRLYRLEIVFNNTGAQVVLNRPLIDRFLASSPHIEEGALINQWGDKIYITVDRDGESG
;
A
#
# COMPACT_ATOMS: atom_id res chain seq x y z
N MET A 1 -3.04 -48.48 -10.13
CA MET A 1 -3.41 -47.22 -9.45
C MET A 1 -4.75 -47.27 -8.71
N ASN A 2 -5.81 -47.88 -9.29
CA ASN A 2 -7.15 -47.93 -8.66
C ASN A 2 -7.22 -48.62 -7.29
N SER A 3 -6.39 -49.63 -7.03
CA SER A 3 -6.39 -50.35 -5.75
C SER A 3 -5.88 -49.51 -4.57
N ILE A 4 -4.93 -48.58 -4.81
CA ILE A 4 -4.38 -47.71 -3.76
C ILE A 4 -5.44 -46.70 -3.32
N VAL A 5 -6.09 -46.06 -4.30
CA VAL A 5 -7.17 -45.08 -4.05
C VAL A 5 -8.35 -45.73 -3.33
N ARG A 6 -8.77 -46.92 -3.76
CA ARG A 6 -9.86 -47.67 -3.13
C ARG A 6 -9.54 -48.06 -1.68
N ASN A 7 -8.29 -48.43 -1.39
CA ASN A 7 -7.85 -48.73 -0.03
C ASN A 7 -7.81 -47.47 0.84
N PHE A 8 -7.33 -46.36 0.29
CA PHE A 8 -7.31 -45.06 0.98
C PHE A 8 -8.73 -44.55 1.32
N ILE A 9 -9.66 -44.64 0.38
CA ILE A 9 -11.08 -44.29 0.60
C ILE A 9 -11.70 -45.21 1.66
N PHE A 10 -11.38 -46.51 1.62
CA PHE A 10 -11.85 -47.46 2.63
C PHE A 10 -11.38 -47.06 4.04
N VAL A 11 -10.11 -46.71 4.21
CA VAL A 11 -9.54 -46.26 5.48
C VAL A 11 -10.23 -44.98 5.98
N ILE A 12 -10.42 -43.98 5.12
CA ILE A 12 -11.14 -42.73 5.47
C ILE A 12 -12.58 -43.03 5.90
N SER A 13 -13.27 -43.91 5.17
CA SER A 13 -14.66 -44.28 5.47
C SER A 13 -14.80 -45.10 6.76
N ARG A 14 -13.74 -45.82 7.17
CA ARG A 14 -13.72 -46.61 8.40
C ARG A 14 -13.38 -45.75 9.62
N PHE A 15 -12.48 -44.79 9.49
CA PHE A 15 -12.04 -43.88 10.55
C PHE A 15 -12.55 -42.45 10.33
N LYS A 16 -13.87 -42.28 10.17
CA LYS A 16 -14.50 -41.01 9.74
C LYS A 16 -14.17 -39.84 10.66
N MET A 17 -14.27 -40.02 11.99
CA MET A 17 -14.06 -38.93 12.95
C MET A 17 -12.59 -38.49 13.01
N ALA A 18 -11.66 -39.44 13.06
CA ALA A 18 -10.23 -39.13 13.04
C ALA A 18 -9.80 -38.51 11.71
N SER A 19 -10.33 -39.00 10.58
CA SER A 19 -10.05 -38.43 9.26
C SER A 19 -10.62 -37.02 9.12
N PHE A 20 -11.84 -36.78 9.64
CA PHE A 20 -12.48 -35.47 9.66
C PHE A 20 -11.69 -34.46 10.49
N LEU A 21 -11.22 -34.84 11.68
CA LEU A 21 -10.40 -33.97 12.52
C LEU A 21 -9.04 -33.68 11.88
N ASN A 22 -8.39 -34.68 11.27
CA ASN A 22 -7.11 -34.48 10.58
C ASN A 22 -7.25 -33.50 9.40
N VAL A 23 -8.22 -33.75 8.51
CA VAL A 23 -8.42 -32.89 7.32
C VAL A 23 -9.00 -31.54 7.71
N GLY A 24 -9.96 -31.51 8.64
CA GLY A 24 -10.62 -30.29 9.10
C GLY A 24 -9.66 -29.36 9.83
N GLY A 25 -8.85 -29.89 10.76
CA GLY A 25 -7.84 -29.12 11.47
C GLY A 25 -6.79 -28.55 10.52
N LEU A 26 -6.29 -29.37 9.58
CA LEU A 26 -5.37 -28.90 8.55
C LEU A 26 -6.00 -27.82 7.66
N SER A 27 -7.26 -27.99 7.26
CA SER A 27 -7.97 -27.03 6.39
C SER A 27 -8.16 -25.68 7.08
N VAL A 28 -8.52 -25.67 8.36
CA VAL A 28 -8.67 -24.44 9.15
C VAL A 28 -7.33 -23.73 9.30
N ALA A 29 -6.27 -24.46 9.67
CA ALA A 29 -4.93 -23.90 9.79
C ALA A 29 -4.43 -23.30 8.46
N PHE A 30 -4.64 -24.02 7.36
CA PHE A 30 -4.24 -23.56 6.03
C PHE A 30 -5.05 -22.34 5.57
N THR A 31 -6.36 -22.30 5.87
CA THR A 31 -7.22 -21.14 5.56
C THR A 31 -6.77 -19.90 6.33
N ALA A 32 -6.51 -20.03 7.64
CA ALA A 32 -6.00 -18.94 8.45
C ALA A 32 -4.65 -18.43 7.92
N PHE A 33 -3.74 -19.34 7.56
CA PHE A 33 -2.47 -19.00 6.93
C PHE A 33 -2.64 -18.22 5.62
N LEU A 34 -3.55 -18.67 4.73
CA LEU A 34 -3.81 -17.98 3.46
C LEU A 34 -4.36 -16.57 3.65
N ILE A 35 -5.27 -16.38 4.61
CA ILE A 35 -5.82 -15.06 4.93
C ILE A 35 -4.71 -14.12 5.41
N LEU A 36 -3.87 -14.58 6.35
CA LEU A 36 -2.73 -13.81 6.86
C LEU A 36 -1.72 -13.49 5.74
N PHE A 37 -1.40 -14.48 4.90
CA PHE A 37 -0.49 -14.31 3.78
C PHE A 37 -1.03 -13.29 2.77
N MET A 38 -2.33 -13.33 2.48
CA MET A 38 -2.99 -12.35 1.62
C MET A 38 -2.87 -10.94 2.18
N GLN A 39 -3.11 -10.76 3.48
CA GLN A 39 -2.99 -9.45 4.14
C GLN A 39 -1.54 -8.94 4.08
N ILE A 40 -0.56 -9.76 4.48
CA ILE A 40 0.86 -9.36 4.46
C ILE A 40 1.30 -8.98 3.05
N ARG A 41 0.90 -9.76 2.04
CA ARG A 41 1.24 -9.46 0.64
C ARG A 41 0.59 -8.16 0.17
N TYR A 42 -0.63 -7.86 0.60
CA TYR A 42 -1.30 -6.60 0.31
C TYR A 42 -0.57 -5.42 0.94
N GLU A 43 -0.28 -5.48 2.24
CA GLU A 43 0.44 -4.41 2.97
C GLU A 43 1.81 -4.15 2.36
N TRP A 44 2.56 -5.20 2.02
CA TRP A 44 3.84 -5.05 1.33
C TRP A 44 3.74 -4.43 -0.07
N GLY A 45 2.60 -4.58 -0.75
CA GLY A 45 2.38 -4.02 -2.08
C GLY A 45 1.78 -2.62 -2.06
N TYR A 46 1.19 -2.19 -0.95
CA TYR A 46 0.33 -1.01 -0.87
C TYR A 46 1.02 0.27 -1.36
N ASP A 47 2.22 0.56 -0.88
CA ASP A 47 2.96 1.78 -1.24
C ASP A 47 3.79 1.64 -2.54
N ARG A 48 3.78 0.46 -3.19
CA ARG A 48 4.67 0.15 -4.33
C ARG A 48 3.97 0.15 -5.69
N PHE A 49 2.84 0.84 -5.81
CA PHE A 49 2.06 0.90 -7.04
C PHE A 49 2.65 1.83 -8.12
N HIS A 50 3.50 2.79 -7.74
CA HIS A 50 4.16 3.69 -8.69
C HIS A 50 5.45 3.10 -9.27
N LYS A 51 5.74 3.43 -10.52
CA LYS A 51 7.05 3.13 -11.13
C LYS A 51 8.14 3.86 -10.33
N HIS A 52 9.19 3.15 -9.93
CA HIS A 52 10.27 3.68 -9.07
C HIS A 52 9.81 4.16 -7.69
N ALA A 53 8.84 3.46 -7.07
CA ALA A 53 8.32 3.80 -5.74
C ALA A 53 9.41 3.92 -4.63
N ASP A 54 10.54 3.22 -4.79
CA ASP A 54 11.71 3.29 -3.91
C ASP A 54 12.42 4.66 -3.92
N ARG A 55 12.11 5.50 -4.91
CA ARG A 55 12.70 6.84 -5.12
C ARG A 55 11.70 7.97 -4.88
N LEU A 56 10.51 7.66 -4.37
CA LEU A 56 9.49 8.64 -4.03
C LEU A 56 9.61 9.03 -2.56
N TYR A 57 9.70 10.34 -2.31
CA TYR A 57 9.84 10.89 -0.97
C TYR A 57 8.82 12.00 -0.72
N ARG A 58 8.35 12.10 0.53
CA ARG A 58 7.49 13.20 0.97
C ARG A 58 8.34 14.30 1.59
N LEU A 59 8.13 15.54 1.15
CA LEU A 59 8.80 16.71 1.71
C LEU A 59 8.10 17.16 3.00
N GLU A 60 8.86 17.29 4.08
CA GLU A 60 8.34 17.63 5.41
C GLU A 60 9.22 18.69 6.08
N ILE A 61 8.59 19.64 6.78
CA ILE A 61 9.29 20.48 7.76
C ILE A 61 9.06 19.87 9.14
N VAL A 62 10.13 19.42 9.78
CA VAL A 62 10.08 18.86 11.13
C VAL A 62 10.31 19.97 12.16
N PHE A 63 9.36 20.17 13.06
CA PHE A 63 9.45 21.14 14.15
C PHE A 63 9.73 20.44 15.47
N ASN A 64 11.00 20.17 15.78
CA ASN A 64 11.43 19.48 17.01
C ASN A 64 10.56 18.22 17.30
N ASN A 65 10.30 17.90 18.57
CA ASN A 65 9.45 16.78 18.99
C ASN A 65 7.93 17.02 18.79
N THR A 66 7.55 18.04 18.02
CA THR A 66 6.14 18.48 17.90
C THR A 66 5.45 17.99 16.63
N GLY A 67 6.19 17.33 15.74
CA GLY A 67 5.67 16.71 14.51
C GLY A 67 6.20 17.35 13.23
N ALA A 68 5.65 16.90 12.10
CA ALA A 68 6.03 17.29 10.76
C ALA A 68 4.90 18.03 10.04
N GLN A 69 5.21 19.19 9.44
CA GLN A 69 4.33 19.93 8.56
C GLN A 69 4.58 19.51 7.11
N VAL A 70 3.53 19.02 6.45
CA VAL A 70 3.53 18.59 5.04
C VAL A 70 2.91 19.62 4.10
N VAL A 71 2.25 20.65 4.64
CA VAL A 71 1.64 21.72 3.86
C VAL A 71 2.66 22.85 3.71
N LEU A 72 3.20 22.97 2.50
CA LEU A 72 4.28 23.90 2.17
C LEU A 72 3.80 24.87 1.09
N ASN A 73 4.29 26.11 1.14
CA ASN A 73 3.98 27.09 0.10
C ASN A 73 4.76 26.79 -1.18
N ARG A 74 4.12 27.03 -2.33
CA ARG A 74 4.68 26.75 -3.66
C ARG A 74 6.12 27.27 -3.85
N PRO A 75 6.47 28.53 -3.49
CA PRO A 75 7.82 29.04 -3.68
C PRO A 75 8.89 28.26 -2.92
N LEU A 76 8.60 27.77 -1.72
CA LEU A 76 9.57 27.00 -0.93
C LEU A 76 9.85 25.64 -1.59
N ILE A 77 8.80 25.01 -2.13
CA ILE A 77 8.91 23.73 -2.83
C ILE A 77 9.74 23.89 -4.09
N ASP A 78 9.43 24.90 -4.91
CA ASP A 78 10.20 25.16 -6.14
C ASP A 78 11.69 25.43 -5.84
N ARG A 79 11.98 26.15 -4.75
CA ARG A 79 13.37 26.37 -4.30
C ARG A 79 14.05 25.08 -3.82
N PHE A 80 13.32 24.21 -3.12
CA PHE A 80 13.86 22.92 -2.67
C PHE A 80 14.15 21.99 -3.86
N LEU A 81 13.23 21.90 -4.83
CA LEU A 81 13.45 21.10 -6.04
C LEU A 81 14.68 21.58 -6.82
N ALA A 82 14.89 22.90 -6.91
CA ALA A 82 16.06 23.49 -7.56
C ALA A 82 17.37 23.39 -6.74
N SER A 83 17.32 22.91 -5.50
CA SER A 83 18.49 22.91 -4.60
C SER A 83 19.52 21.83 -4.92
N SER A 84 19.14 20.77 -5.63
CA SER A 84 20.03 19.65 -5.96
C SER A 84 19.65 19.01 -7.29
N PRO A 85 20.63 18.70 -8.18
CA PRO A 85 20.37 18.00 -9.43
C PRO A 85 19.94 16.53 -9.24
N HIS A 86 20.01 15.99 -8.02
CA HIS A 86 19.56 14.62 -7.71
C HIS A 86 18.04 14.53 -7.54
N ILE A 87 17.35 15.66 -7.40
CA ILE A 87 15.90 15.72 -7.37
C ILE A 87 15.45 15.76 -8.83
N GLU A 88 14.99 14.62 -9.34
CA GLU A 88 14.59 14.50 -10.75
C GLU A 88 13.31 15.28 -11.04
N GLU A 89 12.30 15.14 -10.17
CA GLU A 89 10.97 15.71 -10.36
C GLU A 89 10.29 15.98 -9.01
N GLY A 90 9.32 16.89 -9.02
CA GLY A 90 8.51 17.21 -7.84
C GLY A 90 7.05 17.47 -8.21
N ALA A 91 6.14 16.99 -7.37
CA ALA A 91 4.70 17.18 -7.55
C ALA A 91 4.05 17.72 -6.28
N LEU A 92 2.92 18.40 -6.47
CA LEU A 92 2.10 18.93 -5.39
C LEU A 92 0.79 18.18 -5.37
N ILE A 93 0.44 17.69 -4.18
CA ILE A 93 -0.84 17.06 -3.95
C ILE A 93 -1.63 18.01 -3.06
N ASN A 94 -2.57 18.76 -3.65
CA ASN A 94 -3.54 19.49 -2.86
C ASN A 94 -4.73 18.55 -2.62
N GLN A 95 -4.93 18.12 -1.37
CA GLN A 95 -6.09 17.33 -0.96
C GLN A 95 -7.31 18.20 -0.59
N TRP A 96 -7.14 19.52 -0.46
CA TRP A 96 -8.21 20.40 0.00
C TRP A 96 -8.88 21.15 -1.16
N GLY A 97 -10.06 20.67 -1.54
CA GLY A 97 -11.03 21.37 -2.38
C GLY A 97 -10.93 21.15 -3.89
N ASP A 98 -11.97 21.59 -4.61
CA ASP A 98 -12.00 21.67 -6.08
C ASP A 98 -10.94 22.65 -6.61
N LYS A 99 -10.67 22.60 -7.93
CA LYS A 99 -9.67 23.45 -8.60
C LYS A 99 -9.83 24.94 -8.21
N ILE A 100 -8.89 25.46 -7.42
CA ILE A 100 -8.82 26.88 -7.08
C ILE A 100 -7.99 27.58 -8.17
N TYR A 101 -8.63 28.46 -8.94
CA TYR A 101 -7.95 29.37 -9.85
C TYR A 101 -7.59 30.65 -9.09
N ILE A 102 -6.31 30.97 -9.03
CA ILE A 102 -5.80 32.23 -8.48
C ILE A 102 -5.44 33.11 -9.66
N THR A 103 -6.24 34.13 -9.92
CA THR A 103 -5.90 35.23 -10.83
C THR A 103 -5.26 36.37 -10.05
N VAL A 104 -4.21 36.95 -10.62
CA VAL A 104 -3.55 38.14 -10.06
C VAL A 104 -4.04 39.32 -10.87
N ASP A 105 -4.96 40.09 -10.28
CA ASP A 105 -5.37 41.37 -10.86
C ASP A 105 -4.25 42.40 -10.62
N ARG A 106 -3.68 42.93 -11.71
CA ARG A 106 -2.88 44.16 -11.68
C ARG A 106 -3.70 45.22 -12.38
N ASP A 107 -4.07 46.26 -11.62
CA ASP A 107 -4.66 47.50 -12.14
C ASP A 107 -6.04 47.34 -12.84
N GLY A 108 -6.83 46.32 -12.49
CA GLY A 108 -8.21 46.17 -12.95
C GLY A 108 -8.38 45.42 -14.26
N GLU A 109 -7.30 44.83 -14.80
CA GLU A 109 -7.34 43.94 -15.95
C GLU A 109 -7.03 42.50 -15.50
N SER A 110 -8.08 41.67 -15.48
CA SER A 110 -7.95 40.24 -15.17
C SER A 110 -7.26 39.50 -16.31
N GLY A 111 -6.06 38.97 -16.06
CA GLY A 111 -5.35 38.02 -16.93
C GLY A 111 -5.57 36.57 -16.54
#